data_AF-A0A838HGI5-F1
#
_entry.id   AF-A0A838HGI5-F1
#
_cell.length_a   1.000
_cell.length_b   1.000
_cell.length_c   1.000
_cell.angle_alpha   90.00
_cell.angle_beta   90.00
_cell.angle_gamma   90.00
#
_symmetry.space_group_name_H-M   'P 1'
#
loop_
_entity.id
_entity.type
_entity.pdbx_description
1 polymer ?
#
loop_
_entity_poly.entity_id
_entity_poly.type
_entity_poly.pdbx_seq_one_letter_code
_entity_poly.pdbx_strand_id
1 'polypeptide(L)'
;MTLGAFSTAVGSSPRWVQNAFAALRLPRPYSVPAARRLALARELRKVCGMPLVEAHPLASRILLRPLERQRWERSNPDGSVLLAVDLERFLSTFAVRLSLSCTLYAERVRGRPARPRSSGISLAREWGVDIGLLESSLRRSPGERVRKLDEDVSFVRSMRVRRAAPLRGRNSPR
;
A
#
# COMPACT_ATOMS: atom_id res chain seq x y z
N MET A 1 -1.62 -19.21 1.70
CA MET A 1 -0.39 -18.72 2.39
C MET A 1 0.34 -19.90 3.02
N THR A 2 1.66 -19.83 3.20
CA THR A 2 2.39 -20.84 3.98
C THR A 2 2.11 -20.67 5.48
N LEU A 3 2.38 -21.70 6.29
CA LEU A 3 2.26 -21.60 7.76
C LEU A 3 3.19 -20.51 8.33
N GLY A 4 4.40 -20.38 7.80
CA GLY A 4 5.35 -19.33 8.20
C GLY A 4 4.79 -17.92 7.95
N ALA A 5 4.32 -17.66 6.73
CA ALA A 5 3.69 -16.39 6.38
C ALA A 5 2.45 -16.10 7.25
N PHE A 6 1.60 -17.10 7.44
CA PHE A 6 0.40 -16.98 8.27
C PHE A 6 0.75 -16.66 9.73
N SER A 7 1.71 -17.37 10.31
CA SER A 7 2.14 -17.14 11.70
C SER A 7 2.73 -15.74 11.90
N THR A 8 3.49 -15.26 10.92
CA THR A 8 4.04 -13.89 10.90
C THR A 8 2.93 -12.84 10.83
N ALA A 9 1.94 -13.02 9.93
CA ALA A 9 0.79 -12.12 9.83
C ALA A 9 -0.03 -12.09 11.13
N VAL A 10 -0.21 -13.23 11.80
CA VAL A 10 -0.85 -13.32 13.13
C VAL A 10 0.02 -12.67 14.22
N GLY A 11 1.33 -12.61 14.01
CA GLY A 11 2.33 -12.14 14.99
C GLY A 11 2.65 -13.18 16.06
N SER A 12 2.48 -14.47 15.77
CA SER A 12 2.67 -15.60 16.69
C SER A 12 3.62 -16.65 16.09
N SER A 13 4.04 -17.63 16.90
CA SER A 13 4.81 -18.77 16.42
C SER A 13 3.96 -19.77 15.61
N PRO A 14 4.56 -20.54 14.68
CA PRO A 14 3.88 -21.61 13.94
C PRO A 14 3.19 -22.64 14.85
N ARG A 15 3.86 -23.05 15.93
CA ARG A 15 3.31 -24.01 16.91
C ARG A 15 2.05 -23.46 17.59
N TRP A 16 2.06 -22.18 17.96
CA TRP A 16 0.88 -21.55 18.54
C TRP A 16 -0.30 -21.53 17.56
N VAL A 17 -0.03 -21.21 16.29
CA VAL A 17 -1.07 -21.23 15.24
C VAL A 17 -1.65 -22.62 15.05
N GLN A 18 -0.82 -23.66 14.99
CA GLN A 18 -1.29 -25.04 14.86
C GLN A 18 -2.17 -25.45 16.06
N ASN A 19 -1.74 -25.13 17.28
CA ASN A 19 -2.52 -25.40 18.49
C ASN A 19 -3.84 -24.63 18.48
N ALA A 20 -3.83 -23.36 18.05
CA ALA A 20 -5.04 -22.55 17.91
C ALA A 20 -6.02 -23.14 16.90
N PHE A 21 -5.53 -23.58 15.73
CA PHE A 21 -6.36 -24.25 14.72
C PHE A 21 -6.96 -25.55 15.25
N ALA A 22 -6.18 -26.36 15.98
CA ALA A 22 -6.67 -27.58 16.60
C ALA A 22 -7.75 -27.28 17.66
N ALA A 23 -7.49 -26.33 18.56
CA ALA A 23 -8.42 -25.94 19.61
C ALA A 23 -9.74 -25.36 19.05
N LEU A 24 -9.66 -24.60 17.96
CA LEU A 24 -10.81 -23.99 17.29
C LEU A 24 -11.46 -24.88 16.23
N ARG A 25 -10.91 -26.08 15.98
CA ARG A 25 -11.32 -27.02 14.92
C ARG A 25 -11.46 -26.34 13.54
N LEU A 26 -10.53 -25.43 13.21
CA LEU A 26 -10.58 -24.67 11.97
C LEU A 26 -10.06 -25.48 10.78
N PRO A 27 -10.65 -25.32 9.59
CA PRO A 27 -10.11 -25.89 8.36
C PRO A 27 -8.76 -25.26 8.03
N ARG A 28 -7.89 -26.01 7.34
CA ARG A 28 -6.48 -25.64 7.13
C ARG A 28 -6.11 -24.71 5.95
N PRO A 29 -6.99 -24.06 5.15
CA PRO A 29 -6.48 -23.06 4.23
C PRO A 29 -6.06 -21.81 5.01
N TYR A 30 -4.75 -21.60 5.12
CA TYR A 30 -4.16 -20.37 5.63
C TYR A 30 -4.43 -19.21 4.66
N SER A 31 -5.39 -18.37 5.03
CA SER A 31 -5.82 -17.20 4.26
C SER A 31 -5.62 -15.91 5.05
N VAL A 32 -5.50 -14.77 4.35
CA VAL A 32 -5.38 -13.46 4.99
C VAL A 32 -6.59 -13.13 5.87
N PRO A 33 -7.85 -13.38 5.44
CA PRO A 33 -9.00 -13.17 6.33
C PRO A 33 -8.98 -14.04 7.59
N ALA A 34 -8.50 -15.29 7.50
CA ALA A 34 -8.33 -16.16 8.67
C ALA A 34 -7.20 -15.66 9.59
N ALA A 35 -6.08 -15.20 9.03
CA ALA A 35 -4.98 -14.63 9.81
C ALA A 35 -5.43 -13.38 10.57
N ARG A 36 -6.18 -12.47 9.92
CA ARG A 36 -6.71 -11.25 10.53
C ARG A 36 -7.66 -11.57 11.69
N ARG A 37 -8.59 -12.51 11.50
CA ARG A 37 -9.50 -12.96 12.57
C ARG A 37 -8.75 -13.56 13.75
N LEU A 38 -7.79 -14.45 13.49
CA LEU A 38 -7.02 -15.10 14.55
C LEU A 38 -6.09 -14.12 15.28
N ALA A 39 -5.51 -13.16 14.56
CA ALA A 39 -4.71 -12.09 15.14
C ALA A 39 -5.52 -11.26 16.14
N LEU A 40 -6.73 -10.82 15.78
CA LEU A 40 -7.59 -10.07 16.68
C LEU A 40 -8.04 -10.92 17.88
N ALA A 41 -8.44 -12.17 17.65
CA ALA A 41 -8.82 -13.11 18.71
C ALA A 41 -7.68 -13.31 19.73
N ARG A 42 -6.44 -13.34 19.25
CA ARG A 42 -5.27 -13.43 20.10
C ARG A 42 -5.08 -12.18 20.96
N GLU A 43 -5.23 -10.98 20.39
CA GLU A 43 -5.11 -9.74 21.15
C GLU A 43 -6.24 -9.64 22.21
N LEU A 44 -7.47 -10.05 21.87
CA LEU A 44 -8.57 -10.14 22.83
C LEU A 44 -8.24 -11.09 23.99
N ARG A 45 -7.68 -12.28 23.68
CA ARG A 45 -7.21 -13.21 24.71
C ARG A 45 -6.10 -12.61 25.57
N LYS A 46 -5.13 -11.93 24.97
CA LYS A 46 -3.97 -11.37 25.66
C LYS A 46 -4.36 -10.22 26.60
N VAL A 47 -5.24 -9.32 26.15
CA VAL A 47 -5.61 -8.10 26.89
C VAL A 47 -6.74 -8.38 27.87
N CYS A 48 -7.73 -9.18 27.49
CA CYS A 48 -8.94 -9.38 28.29
C CYS A 48 -8.98 -10.74 29.00
N GLY A 49 -7.96 -11.59 28.84
CA GLY A 49 -7.96 -12.96 29.37
C GLY A 49 -8.98 -13.89 28.70
N MET A 50 -9.65 -13.45 27.63
CA MET A 50 -10.76 -14.18 27.01
C MET A 50 -10.30 -15.54 26.44
N PRO A 51 -11.01 -16.65 26.71
CA PRO A 51 -10.73 -17.93 26.08
C PRO A 51 -10.76 -17.82 24.55
N LEU A 52 -9.81 -18.48 23.87
CA LEU A 52 -9.67 -18.33 22.41
C LEU A 52 -10.95 -18.76 21.65
N VAL A 53 -11.65 -19.76 22.19
CA VAL A 53 -12.92 -20.27 21.65
C VAL A 53 -14.03 -19.21 21.65
N GLU A 54 -14.03 -18.30 22.63
CA GLU A 54 -14.95 -17.14 22.69
C GLU A 54 -14.41 -15.95 21.89
N ALA A 55 -13.09 -15.72 21.96
CA ALA A 55 -12.46 -14.58 21.30
C ALA A 55 -12.51 -14.66 19.77
N HIS A 56 -12.45 -15.87 19.19
CA HIS A 56 -12.47 -16.06 17.74
C HIS A 56 -13.80 -15.67 17.05
N PRO A 57 -14.98 -16.12 17.51
CA PRO A 57 -16.25 -15.64 16.96
C PRO A 57 -16.49 -14.15 17.26
N LEU A 58 -16.07 -13.66 18.43
CA LEU A 58 -16.13 -12.22 18.73
C LEU A 58 -15.31 -11.38 17.74
N ALA A 59 -14.06 -11.77 17.50
CA ALA A 59 -13.20 -11.13 16.51
C ALA A 59 -13.83 -11.11 15.11
N SER A 60 -14.50 -12.20 14.72
CA SER A 60 -15.24 -12.26 13.45
C SER A 60 -16.35 -11.20 13.38
N ARG A 61 -17.14 -11.06 14.46
CA ARG A 61 -18.21 -10.05 14.52
C ARG A 61 -17.69 -8.61 14.50
N ILE A 62 -16.57 -8.35 15.18
CA ILE A 62 -15.94 -7.02 15.20
C ILE A 62 -15.44 -6.65 13.80
N LEU A 63 -14.81 -7.58 13.09
CA LEU A 63 -14.23 -7.33 11.76
C LEU A 63 -15.26 -7.16 10.63
N LEU A 64 -16.53 -7.48 10.87
CA LEU A 64 -17.62 -7.28 9.90
C LEU A 64 -18.23 -5.87 9.97
N ARG A 65 -17.95 -5.12 11.03
CA ARG A 65 -18.52 -3.80 11.26
C ARG A 65 -17.65 -2.68 10.67
N PRO A 66 -18.21 -1.48 10.42
CA PRO A 66 -17.47 -0.32 9.90
C PRO A 66 -16.27 0.07 10.78
N LEU A 67 -15.30 0.78 10.18
CA LEU A 67 -13.98 1.11 10.73
C LEU A 67 -13.96 2.13 11.89
N GLU A 68 -15.09 2.38 12.55
CA GLU A 68 -15.16 3.31 13.67
C GLU A 68 -14.68 2.65 14.97
N ARG A 69 -14.31 3.45 15.98
CA ARG A 69 -13.98 2.94 17.31
C ARG A 69 -15.17 2.20 17.90
N GLN A 70 -15.07 0.89 18.01
CA GLN A 70 -16.18 0.07 18.47
C GLN A 70 -16.12 -0.16 19.98
N ARG A 71 -17.27 -0.01 20.62
CA ARG A 71 -17.49 -0.37 22.02
C ARG A 71 -18.36 -1.62 22.07
N TRP A 72 -17.97 -2.56 22.91
CA TRP A 72 -18.66 -3.82 23.15
C TRP A 72 -18.91 -3.94 24.63
N GLU A 73 -20.17 -3.85 25.03
CA GLU A 73 -20.56 -4.09 26.42
C GLU A 73 -21.00 -5.54 26.58
N ARG A 74 -20.51 -6.19 27.64
CA ARG A 74 -21.01 -7.48 28.12
C ARG A 74 -21.51 -7.27 29.53
N SER A 75 -22.80 -7.49 29.74
CA SER A 75 -23.44 -7.35 31.04
C SER A 75 -23.87 -8.72 31.55
N ASN A 76 -23.59 -8.96 32.82
CA ASN A 76 -24.05 -10.10 33.60
C ASN A 76 -24.84 -9.57 34.82
N PRO A 77 -25.58 -10.41 35.55
CA PRO A 77 -26.31 -9.98 36.76
C PRO A 77 -25.43 -9.29 37.81
N ASP A 78 -24.14 -9.64 37.85
CA ASP A 78 -23.17 -9.11 38.81
C ASP A 78 -22.48 -7.81 38.35
N GLY A 79 -22.70 -7.35 37.11
CA GLY A 79 -22.11 -6.12 36.57
C GLY A 79 -21.88 -6.14 35.05
N SER A 80 -21.41 -5.02 34.51
CA SER A 80 -21.07 -4.88 33.09
C SER A 80 -19.61 -4.54 32.83
N VAL A 81 -19.09 -5.00 31.69
CA VAL A 81 -17.73 -4.74 31.21
C VAL A 81 -17.81 -4.17 29.81
N LEU A 82 -17.15 -3.03 29.60
CA LEU A 82 -17.04 -2.39 28.29
C LEU A 82 -15.65 -2.63 27.69
N LEU A 83 -15.63 -3.25 26.51
CA LEU A 83 -14.47 -3.47 25.67
C LEU A 83 -14.45 -2.43 24.55
N ALA A 84 -13.42 -1.59 24.53
CA ALA A 84 -13.16 -0.68 23.40
C ALA A 84 -12.07 -1.27 22.49
N VAL A 85 -12.36 -1.41 21.19
CA VAL A 85 -11.38 -1.91 20.21
C VAL A 85 -11.07 -0.81 19.20
N ASP A 86 -9.81 -0.38 19.19
CA ASP A 86 -9.27 0.50 18.15
C ASP A 86 -8.92 -0.34 16.92
N LEU A 87 -9.88 -0.45 16.00
CA LEU A 87 -9.75 -1.30 14.83
C LEU A 87 -8.75 -0.74 13.82
N GLU A 88 -8.64 0.59 13.70
CA GLU A 88 -7.65 1.23 12.84
C GLU A 88 -6.22 0.85 13.26
N ARG A 89 -5.89 1.05 14.54
CA ARG A 89 -4.57 0.71 15.07
C ARG A 89 -4.26 -0.77 14.94
N PHE A 90 -5.26 -1.63 15.18
CA PHE A 90 -5.13 -3.06 14.96
C PHE A 90 -4.82 -3.38 13.49
N LEU A 91 -5.57 -2.81 12.55
CA LEU A 91 -5.41 -3.07 11.11
C LEU A 91 -4.10 -2.52 10.57
N SER A 92 -3.65 -1.35 11.02
CA SER A 92 -2.31 -0.82 10.67
C SER A 92 -1.21 -1.78 11.13
N THR A 93 -1.30 -2.27 12.37
CA THR A 93 -0.32 -3.24 12.91
C THR A 93 -0.36 -4.56 12.13
N PHE A 94 -1.56 -5.04 11.79
CA PHE A 94 -1.75 -6.23 10.99
C PHE A 94 -1.19 -6.06 9.58
N ALA A 95 -1.40 -4.90 8.94
CA ALA A 95 -0.90 -4.61 7.60
C ALA A 95 0.64 -4.62 7.56
N VAL A 96 1.30 -4.08 8.58
CA VAL A 96 2.77 -4.17 8.72
C VAL A 96 3.23 -5.63 8.81
N ARG A 97 2.59 -6.44 9.66
CA ARG A 97 2.93 -7.87 9.79
C ARG A 97 2.66 -8.66 8.51
N LEU A 98 1.56 -8.35 7.82
CA LEU A 98 1.23 -8.96 6.54
C LEU A 98 2.28 -8.60 5.48
N SER A 99 2.68 -7.34 5.40
CA SER A 99 3.75 -6.88 4.50
C SER A 99 5.06 -7.61 4.79
N LEU A 100 5.47 -7.69 6.06
CA LEU A 100 6.64 -8.47 6.48
C LEU A 100 6.53 -9.95 6.09
N SER A 101 5.33 -10.55 6.24
CA SER A 101 5.11 -11.94 5.85
C SER A 101 5.30 -12.14 4.34
N CYS A 102 4.88 -11.17 3.52
CA CYS A 102 5.12 -11.20 2.09
C CYS A 102 6.61 -11.05 1.78
N THR A 103 7.36 -10.19 2.47
CA THR A 103 8.81 -10.02 2.22
C THR A 103 9.62 -11.25 2.62
N LEU A 104 9.32 -11.85 3.78
CA LEU A 104 10.08 -12.97 4.33
C LEU A 104 9.75 -14.31 3.66
N TYR A 105 8.50 -14.47 3.22
CA TYR A 105 7.99 -15.74 2.70
C TYR A 105 7.42 -15.62 1.28
N ALA A 106 7.69 -14.52 0.57
CA ALA A 106 7.47 -14.48 -0.88
C ALA A 106 8.25 -15.63 -1.51
N GLU A 107 7.58 -16.35 -2.40
CA GLU A 107 8.25 -17.28 -3.28
C GLU A 107 9.33 -16.49 -4.04
N ARG A 108 10.59 -16.81 -3.79
CA ARG A 108 11.73 -16.21 -4.51
C ARG A 108 11.68 -16.75 -5.94
N VAL A 109 10.87 -16.11 -6.77
CA VAL A 109 10.91 -16.35 -8.22
C VAL A 109 12.29 -15.92 -8.69
N ARG A 110 13.14 -16.90 -9.04
CA ARG A 110 14.43 -16.61 -9.66
C ARG A 110 14.18 -15.96 -11.02
N GLY A 111 14.79 -14.80 -11.24
CA GLY A 111 14.71 -14.08 -12.51
C GLY A 111 14.15 -12.67 -12.37
N ARG A 112 14.35 -11.87 -13.41
CA ARG A 112 13.79 -10.51 -13.50
C ARG A 112 12.26 -10.64 -13.49
N PRO A 113 11.51 -9.91 -12.63
CA PRO A 113 10.06 -9.93 -12.67
C PRO A 113 9.60 -9.62 -14.10
N ALA A 114 8.73 -10.48 -14.64
CA ALA A 114 8.12 -10.26 -15.93
C ALA A 114 7.32 -8.96 -15.84
N ARG A 115 7.86 -7.87 -16.39
CA ARG A 115 7.14 -6.60 -16.43
C ARG A 115 5.90 -6.84 -17.28
N PRO A 116 4.69 -6.54 -16.80
CA PRO A 116 3.52 -6.51 -17.67
C PRO A 116 3.87 -5.60 -18.85
N ARG A 117 3.57 -6.04 -20.07
CA ARG A 117 3.75 -5.27 -21.31
C ARG A 117 2.75 -4.10 -21.34
N SER A 118 2.77 -3.24 -20.34
CA SER A 118 2.20 -1.91 -20.47
C SER A 118 3.17 -1.13 -21.34
N SER A 119 2.67 -0.56 -22.44
CA SER A 119 3.46 0.39 -23.18
C SER A 119 3.78 1.54 -22.22
N GLY A 120 5.02 2.03 -22.17
CA GLY A 120 5.38 3.13 -21.28
C GLY A 120 4.49 4.37 -21.47
N ILE A 121 3.90 4.49 -22.66
CA ILE A 121 2.88 5.46 -23.08
C ILE A 121 1.59 5.30 -22.26
N SER A 122 1.09 4.08 -22.08
CA SER A 122 -0.11 3.78 -21.29
C SER A 122 0.10 4.16 -19.82
N LEU A 123 1.27 3.81 -19.27
CA LEU A 123 1.60 4.13 -17.88
C LEU A 123 1.76 5.65 -17.69
N ALA A 124 2.37 6.36 -18.63
CA ALA A 124 2.49 7.81 -18.57
C ALA A 124 1.10 8.51 -18.56
N ARG A 125 0.14 8.03 -19.37
CA ARG A 125 -1.23 8.54 -19.37
C ARG A 125 -1.96 8.32 -18.04
N GLU A 126 -1.83 7.14 -17.45
CA GLU A 126 -2.45 6.82 -16.15
C GLU A 126 -1.97 7.74 -15.03
N TRP A 127 -0.73 8.25 -15.12
CA TRP A 127 -0.14 9.18 -14.18
C TRP A 127 -0.39 10.65 -14.52
N GLY A 128 -1.22 10.95 -15.53
CA GLY A 128 -1.57 12.30 -15.94
C GLY A 128 -0.46 13.04 -16.68
N VAL A 129 0.56 12.32 -17.19
CA VAL A 129 1.60 12.91 -18.03
C VAL A 129 1.04 13.14 -19.43
N ASP A 130 1.03 14.40 -19.88
CA ASP A 130 0.68 14.72 -21.26
C ASP A 130 1.77 14.23 -22.22
N ILE A 131 1.47 13.14 -22.91
CA ILE A 131 2.33 12.53 -23.91
C ILE A 131 2.00 12.97 -25.34
N GLY A 132 1.06 13.90 -25.53
CA GLY A 132 0.65 14.38 -26.86
C GLY A 132 1.82 14.96 -27.66
N LEU A 133 2.75 15.63 -26.98
CA LEU A 133 3.96 16.16 -27.60
C LEU A 133 4.88 15.04 -28.12
N LEU A 134 5.02 13.94 -27.38
CA LEU A 134 5.83 12.78 -27.79
C LEU A 134 5.16 12.01 -28.94
N GLU A 135 3.85 11.80 -28.87
CA GLU A 135 3.10 11.15 -29.97
C GLU A 135 3.15 11.97 -31.25
N SER A 136 3.00 13.29 -31.17
CA SER A 136 3.10 14.18 -32.33
C SER A 136 4.49 14.18 -32.96
N SER A 137 5.54 14.02 -32.15
CA SER A 137 6.92 13.91 -32.61
C SER A 137 7.21 12.56 -33.29
N LEU A 138 6.64 11.47 -32.76
CA LEU A 138 6.81 10.12 -33.31
C LEU A 138 6.05 9.89 -34.63
N ARG A 139 5.00 10.68 -34.91
CA ARG A 139 4.27 10.67 -36.19
C ARG A 139 5.02 11.38 -37.33
N ARG A 140 6.08 12.12 -37.02
CA ARG A 140 6.90 12.83 -38.01
C ARG A 140 7.93 11.89 -38.64
N SER A 141 8.21 12.10 -39.91
CA SER A 141 9.32 11.44 -40.56
C SER A 141 10.67 11.85 -39.92
N PRO A 142 11.72 11.02 -40.05
CA PRO A 142 13.05 11.39 -39.54
C PRO A 142 13.54 12.77 -40.00
N GLY A 143 13.30 13.14 -41.26
CA GLY A 143 13.70 14.44 -41.82
C GLY A 143 12.93 15.62 -41.20
N GLU A 144 11.64 15.45 -40.93
CA GLU A 144 10.82 16.47 -40.26
C GLU A 144 11.21 16.69 -38.80
N ARG A 145 11.66 15.63 -38.11
CA ARG A 145 12.15 15.74 -36.73
C ARG A 145 13.42 16.59 -36.64
N VAL A 146 14.35 16.39 -37.58
CA VAL A 146 15.59 17.18 -37.64
C VAL A 146 15.28 18.65 -37.94
N ARG A 147 14.42 18.93 -38.92
CA ARG A 147 14.00 20.32 -39.23
C ARG A 147 13.34 21.01 -38.04
N LYS A 148 12.47 20.32 -37.31
CA LYS A 148 11.86 20.88 -36.10
C LYS A 148 12.89 21.18 -35.01
N LEU A 149 13.86 20.27 -34.80
CA LEU A 149 14.94 20.50 -33.84
C LEU A 149 15.75 21.75 -34.19
N ASP A 150 16.05 21.97 -35.47
CA ASP A 150 16.77 23.16 -35.93
C ASP A 150 15.95 24.45 -35.72
N GLU A 151 14.64 24.41 -35.96
CA GLU A 151 13.70 25.50 -35.65
C GLU A 151 13.66 25.82 -34.15
N ASP A 152 13.53 24.80 -33.30
CA ASP A 152 13.44 24.94 -31.85
C ASP A 152 14.76 25.49 -31.26
N VAL A 153 15.91 25.02 -31.76
CA VAL A 153 17.24 25.54 -31.39
C VAL A 153 17.38 27.01 -31.82
N SER A 154 16.93 27.36 -33.03
CA SER A 154 16.97 28.73 -33.54
C SER A 154 16.08 29.67 -32.73
N PHE A 155 14.90 29.21 -32.33
CA PHE A 155 13.98 29.93 -31.45
C PHE A 155 14.56 30.14 -30.03
N VAL A 156 15.16 29.11 -29.42
CA VAL A 156 15.81 29.25 -28.10
C VAL A 156 16.98 30.22 -28.17
N ARG A 157 17.77 30.20 -29.25
CA ARG A 157 18.85 31.16 -29.48
C ARG A 157 18.32 32.58 -29.59
N SER A 158 17.23 32.83 -30.32
CA SER A 158 16.65 34.17 -30.46
C SER A 158 16.07 34.71 -29.14
N MET A 159 15.51 33.85 -28.28
CA MET A 159 15.07 34.24 -26.93
C MET A 159 16.24 34.61 -26.00
N ARG A 160 17.38 33.90 -26.09
CA ARG A 160 18.57 34.19 -25.26
C ARG A 160 19.21 35.54 -25.61
N VAL A 161 19.20 35.93 -26.89
CA VAL A 161 19.76 37.22 -27.34
C VAL A 161 18.95 38.41 -26.81
N ARG A 162 17.61 38.30 -26.70
CA ARG A 162 16.76 39.37 -26.17
C ARG A 162 16.94 39.66 -24.68
N ARG A 163 17.43 38.72 -23.88
CA ARG A 163 17.69 38.91 -22.45
C ARG A 163 19.01 39.61 -22.14
N ALA A 164 19.89 39.78 -23.14
CA ALA A 164 21.24 40.29 -22.96
C ALA A 164 21.43 41.77 -23.39
N ALA A 165 20.35 42.54 -23.60
CA ALA A 165 20.46 43.98 -23.85
C ALA A 165 20.49 44.75 -22.51
N PRO A 166 21.64 45.28 -22.06
CA PRO A 166 21.68 46.12 -20.87
C PRO A 166 21.09 47.49 -21.19
N LEU A 167 20.20 47.97 -20.31
CA LEU A 167 19.75 49.35 -20.25
C LEU A 167 20.98 50.27 -20.10
N ARG A 168 21.41 50.93 -21.18
CA ARG A 168 22.43 51.99 -21.11
C ARG A 168 21.85 53.17 -20.35
N GLY A 169 22.15 53.24 -19.05
CA GLY A 169 21.96 54.43 -18.24
C GLY A 169 22.78 55.59 -18.83
N ARG A 170 22.09 56.67 -19.19
CA ARG A 170 22.71 57.96 -19.50
C ARG A 170 23.22 58.57 -18.19
N ASN A 171 24.55 58.69 -18.09
CA ASN A 171 25.20 59.56 -17.10
C ASN A 171 25.00 61.03 -17.52
N SER A 172 24.50 61.86 -16.61
CA SER A 172 24.69 63.32 -16.65
C SER A 172 25.79 63.69 -15.66
N PRO A 173 26.87 64.40 -16.08
CA PRO A 173 27.75 65.07 -15.15
C PRO A 173 27.18 66.44 -14.77
N ARG A 174 27.60 66.91 -13.58
CA ARG A 174 27.34 68.25 -13.03
C ARG A 174 27.95 69.34 -13.89
#